data_AF-A0A9D1RWY1-F1
#
_entry.id   AF-A0A9D1RWY1-F1
#
_cell.length_a   1.000
_cell.length_b   1.000
_cell.length_c   1.000
_cell.angle_alpha   90.00
_cell.angle_beta   90.00
_cell.angle_gamma   90.00
#
_symmetry.space_group_name_H-M   'P 1'
#
loop_
_entity.id
_entity.type
_entity.pdbx_description
1 polymer ?
#
loop_
_entity_poly.entity_id
_entity_poly.type
_entity_poly.pdbx_seq_one_letter_code
_entity_poly.pdbx_strand_id
1 'polypeptide(L)'
;MRNYQILDVPRAFHDAQPEQVRPKLTMFKDAWFWIYWLIVVPSLGFMVVLTGAGAYGSDDGVLFVGLFLMVAEIMVVGFVISRLKIAAGTPTRMMVLAVLWGFTGAMGVTLTFGWPISSFAEKMGWHTFVASFGGGYPEEITKALGIWLVLSIGRTWWNRPWHGIVAGMLVGLGFDAYENVLYGLNLGLMHPTSDMSGMLEVFLVRNIFGSGMHVIMSGLVGYGIGQAMFAGRKIEGNGQPGPPRTAAWRLGQVLKWGFAGFASHFAFNMQLQNVDMFVGLAWPVVVWAVSLGGLVIVIVWQTRVLRPALRAGAYPSLTLYRKVGVAPPVPPAWPVPGEVGVASPQKGLAPLPQRQWQPQKAPQQRLPGATHHVPMPEEWK
;
A
#
# COMPACT_ATOMS: atom_id res chain seq x y z
N MET A 1 -13.69 4.54 -21.19
CA MET A 1 -13.08 5.76 -20.59
C MET A 1 -11.92 6.33 -21.43
N ARG A 2 -12.18 7.14 -22.48
CA ARG A 2 -11.16 7.70 -23.42
C ARG A 2 -10.61 9.09 -23.06
N ASN A 3 -10.97 9.66 -21.91
CA ASN A 3 -10.84 11.11 -21.68
C ASN A 3 -9.92 11.52 -20.53
N TYR A 4 -8.94 10.71 -20.12
CA TYR A 4 -7.99 11.12 -19.07
C TYR A 4 -6.53 10.90 -19.48
N GLN A 5 -5.71 11.92 -19.25
CA GLN A 5 -4.26 11.87 -19.32
C GLN A 5 -3.72 11.66 -17.90
N ILE A 6 -2.87 10.65 -17.74
CA ILE A 6 -2.18 10.35 -16.47
C ILE A 6 -0.79 10.96 -16.53
N LEU A 7 -0.45 11.77 -15.54
CA LEU A 7 0.81 12.50 -15.46
C LEU A 7 1.48 12.23 -14.12
N ASP A 8 2.72 11.76 -14.15
CA ASP A 8 3.56 11.71 -12.96
C ASP A 8 4.39 12.98 -12.88
N VAL A 9 4.23 13.74 -11.79
CA VAL A 9 4.96 14.99 -11.56
C VAL A 9 5.70 14.96 -10.22
N PRO A 10 6.87 15.59 -10.10
CA PRO A 10 7.51 15.76 -8.80
C PRO A 10 6.60 16.54 -7.85
N ARG A 11 6.53 16.12 -6.59
CA ARG A 11 5.71 16.80 -5.57
C ARG A 11 6.13 18.25 -5.38
N ALA A 12 7.43 18.53 -5.40
CA ALA A 12 7.95 19.89 -5.33
C ALA A 12 7.44 20.78 -6.47
N PHE A 13 7.30 20.22 -7.68
CA PHE A 13 6.73 20.95 -8.82
C PHE A 13 5.25 21.26 -8.61
N HIS A 14 4.47 20.30 -8.12
CA HIS A 14 3.07 20.51 -7.77
C HIS A 14 2.89 21.58 -6.68
N ASP A 15 3.72 21.51 -5.64
CA ASP A 15 3.61 22.38 -4.48
C ASP A 15 4.05 23.82 -4.78
N ALA A 16 4.90 24.01 -5.80
CA ALA A 16 5.31 25.33 -6.29
C ALA A 16 4.23 26.06 -7.12
N GLN A 17 3.18 25.37 -7.58
CA GLN A 17 2.09 26.00 -8.32
C GLN A 17 1.17 26.79 -7.37
N PRO A 18 0.60 27.94 -7.80
CA PRO A 18 -0.39 28.67 -7.00
C PRO A 18 -1.58 27.80 -6.62
N GLU A 19 -2.13 27.99 -5.42
CA GLU A 19 -3.21 27.16 -4.88
C GLU A 19 -4.48 27.16 -5.75
N GLN A 20 -4.70 28.26 -6.47
CA GLN A 20 -5.86 28.46 -7.34
C GLN A 20 -5.81 27.59 -8.61
N VAL A 21 -4.62 27.20 -9.06
CA VAL A 21 -4.42 26.46 -10.32
C VAL A 21 -3.96 25.03 -10.11
N ARG A 22 -3.44 24.69 -8.92
CA ARG A 22 -2.98 23.32 -8.63
C ARG A 22 -4.16 22.39 -8.29
N PRO A 23 -4.20 21.17 -8.83
CA PRO A 23 -5.24 20.19 -8.48
C PRO A 23 -5.22 19.84 -7.00
N LYS A 24 -6.39 19.75 -6.36
CA LYS A 24 -6.48 19.26 -4.98
C LYS A 24 -6.16 17.77 -4.93
N LEU A 25 -5.19 17.40 -4.10
CA LEU A 25 -4.81 16.00 -3.90
C LEU A 25 -5.79 15.33 -2.92
N THR A 26 -6.69 14.52 -3.46
CA THR A 26 -7.70 13.78 -2.69
C THR A 26 -7.53 12.27 -2.85
N MET A 27 -8.10 11.54 -1.90
CA MET A 27 -8.27 10.08 -2.02
C MET A 27 -9.28 9.79 -3.11
N PHE A 28 -9.11 8.66 -3.79
CA PHE A 28 -10.14 8.17 -4.69
C PHE A 28 -11.29 7.59 -3.87
N LYS A 29 -12.51 8.05 -4.16
CA LYS A 29 -13.76 7.59 -3.54
C LYS A 29 -14.53 6.66 -4.49
N ASP A 30 -13.80 5.77 -5.15
CA ASP A 30 -14.35 4.75 -6.04
C ASP A 30 -14.77 3.49 -5.26
N ALA A 31 -15.10 2.40 -5.95
CA ALA A 31 -15.57 1.17 -5.32
C ALA A 31 -14.62 0.65 -4.22
N TRP A 32 -13.31 0.79 -4.39
CA TRP A 32 -12.31 0.31 -3.42
C TRP A 32 -12.36 1.07 -2.10
N PHE A 33 -12.63 2.37 -2.15
CA PHE A 33 -12.84 3.19 -0.96
C PHE A 33 -14.05 2.71 -0.16
N TRP A 34 -15.15 2.39 -0.84
CA TRP A 34 -16.37 1.94 -0.18
C TRP A 34 -16.25 0.51 0.34
N ILE A 35 -15.60 -0.39 -0.40
CA ILE A 35 -15.28 -1.76 0.05
C ILE A 35 -14.41 -1.71 1.31
N TYR A 36 -13.41 -0.83 1.33
CA TYR A 36 -12.56 -0.63 2.51
C TYR A 36 -13.40 -0.31 3.75
N TRP A 37 -14.30 0.68 3.68
CA TRP A 37 -15.11 1.08 4.82
C TRP A 37 -16.20 0.07 5.17
N LEU A 38 -16.77 -0.62 4.18
CA LEU A 38 -17.74 -1.69 4.38
C LEU A 38 -17.18 -2.83 5.24
N ILE A 39 -15.87 -3.09 5.14
CA ILE A 39 -15.19 -4.10 5.96
C ILE A 39 -14.70 -3.51 7.28
N VAL A 40 -14.07 -2.33 7.25
CA VAL A 40 -13.46 -1.71 8.43
C VAL A 40 -14.47 -1.34 9.50
N VAL A 41 -15.64 -0.80 9.15
CA VAL A 41 -16.63 -0.34 10.15
C VAL A 41 -17.20 -1.50 10.96
N PRO A 42 -17.72 -2.59 10.36
CA PRO A 42 -18.17 -3.75 11.14
C PRO A 42 -17.03 -4.42 11.91
N SER A 43 -15.84 -4.53 11.29
CA SER A 43 -14.67 -5.12 11.95
C SER A 43 -14.28 -4.32 13.19
N LEU A 44 -14.29 -2.99 13.13
CA LEU A 44 -14.01 -2.14 14.29
C LEU A 44 -15.00 -2.38 15.44
N GLY A 45 -16.30 -2.47 15.13
CA GLY A 45 -17.33 -2.80 16.13
C GLY A 45 -17.07 -4.16 16.78
N PHE A 46 -16.74 -5.17 15.97
CA PHE A 46 -16.34 -6.49 16.45
C PHE A 46 -15.08 -6.45 17.33
N MET A 47 -14.05 -5.69 16.93
CA MET A 47 -12.81 -5.55 17.72
C MET A 47 -13.06 -4.88 19.06
N VAL A 48 -13.93 -3.87 19.13
CA VAL A 48 -14.29 -3.20 20.39
C VAL A 48 -14.96 -4.18 21.35
N VAL A 49 -15.92 -4.97 20.86
CA VAL A 49 -16.60 -6.01 21.67
C VAL A 49 -15.60 -7.05 22.15
N LEU A 50 -14.74 -7.55 21.26
CA LEU A 50 -13.75 -8.58 21.60
C LEU A 50 -12.74 -8.08 22.63
N THR A 51 -12.23 -6.86 22.47
CA THR A 51 -11.28 -6.25 23.41
C THR A 51 -11.93 -6.05 24.78
N GLY A 52 -13.17 -5.57 24.80
CA GLY A 52 -13.92 -5.40 26.05
C GLY A 52 -14.19 -6.74 26.75
N ALA A 53 -14.51 -7.78 25.99
CA ALA A 53 -14.68 -9.13 26.52
C ALA A 53 -13.36 -9.73 27.04
N GLY A 54 -12.25 -9.54 26.33
CA GLY A 54 -10.92 -10.00 26.76
C GLY A 54 -10.36 -9.25 27.96
N ALA A 55 -10.81 -8.02 28.21
CA ALA A 55 -10.49 -7.26 29.42
C ALA A 55 -11.49 -7.50 30.56
N TYR A 56 -12.61 -8.20 30.30
CA TYR A 56 -13.62 -8.46 31.31
C TYR A 56 -13.05 -9.38 32.39
N GLY A 57 -13.02 -8.87 33.63
CA GLY A 57 -12.44 -9.58 34.76
C GLY A 57 -10.95 -9.35 34.98
N SER A 58 -10.29 -8.53 34.15
CA SER A 58 -8.89 -8.13 34.38
C SER A 58 -8.77 -7.04 35.44
N ASP A 59 -7.60 -6.98 36.09
CA ASP A 59 -7.21 -5.91 37.01
C ASP A 59 -7.44 -4.50 36.40
N ASP A 60 -7.78 -3.54 37.26
CA ASP A 60 -8.00 -2.16 36.87
C ASP A 60 -6.80 -1.58 36.10
N GLY A 61 -7.07 -1.02 34.92
CA GLY A 61 -6.08 -0.32 34.11
C GLY A 61 -5.26 -1.19 33.15
N VAL A 62 -5.34 -2.52 33.21
CA VAL A 62 -4.64 -3.43 32.27
C VAL A 62 -5.00 -3.09 30.81
N LEU A 63 -6.29 -2.90 30.53
CA LEU A 63 -6.75 -2.49 29.20
C LEU A 63 -6.14 -1.14 28.76
N PHE A 64 -6.12 -0.16 29.66
CA PHE A 64 -5.56 1.16 29.34
C PHE A 64 -4.06 1.08 29.02
N VAL A 65 -3.31 0.33 29.82
CA VAL A 65 -1.88 0.09 29.58
C VAL A 65 -1.67 -0.65 28.24
N GLY A 66 -2.50 -1.64 27.92
CA GLY A 66 -2.43 -2.35 26.64
C GLY A 66 -2.66 -1.44 25.44
N LEU A 67 -3.72 -0.64 25.47
CA LEU A 67 -4.00 0.32 24.41
C LEU A 67 -2.91 1.40 24.31
N PHE A 68 -2.34 1.83 25.44
CA PHE A 68 -1.21 2.75 25.45
C PHE A 68 0.02 2.16 24.78
N LEU A 69 0.38 0.92 25.11
CA LEU A 69 1.51 0.22 24.52
C LEU A 69 1.32 -0.04 23.02
N MET A 70 0.11 -0.38 22.58
CA MET A 70 -0.23 -0.48 21.15
C MET A 70 0.02 0.84 20.41
N VAL A 71 -0.46 1.96 20.96
CA VAL A 71 -0.23 3.28 20.36
C VAL A 71 1.26 3.61 20.34
N ALA A 72 1.99 3.32 21.43
CA ALA A 72 3.42 3.54 21.50
C ALA A 72 4.18 2.72 20.43
N GLU A 73 3.85 1.44 20.26
CA GLU A 73 4.41 0.56 19.23
C GLU A 73 4.15 1.12 17.82
N ILE A 74 2.90 1.47 17.51
CA ILE A 74 2.52 2.06 16.21
C ILE A 74 3.31 3.33 15.95
N MET A 75 3.46 4.19 16.96
CA MET A 75 4.18 5.46 16.82
C MET A 75 5.67 5.24 16.61
N VAL A 76 6.32 4.35 17.37
CA VAL A 76 7.75 4.07 17.25
C VAL A 76 8.07 3.39 15.92
N VAL A 77 7.39 2.30 15.59
CA VAL A 77 7.65 1.55 14.35
C VAL A 77 7.19 2.35 13.13
N GLY A 78 6.04 3.01 13.21
CA GLY A 78 5.56 3.90 12.15
C GLY A 78 6.51 5.07 11.91
N PHE A 79 7.12 5.63 12.96
CA PHE A 79 8.18 6.62 12.83
C PHE A 79 9.39 6.03 12.10
N VAL A 80 9.89 4.84 12.48
CA VAL A 80 11.01 4.18 11.78
C VAL A 80 10.70 3.97 10.29
N ILE A 81 9.51 3.46 9.96
CA ILE A 81 9.05 3.28 8.58
C ILE A 81 9.02 4.62 7.83
N SER A 82 8.54 5.69 8.47
CA SER A 82 8.45 7.02 7.85
C SER A 82 9.82 7.61 7.49
N ARG A 83 10.91 7.15 8.14
CA ARG A 83 12.29 7.57 7.84
C ARG A 83 12.91 6.85 6.65
N LEU A 84 12.28 5.78 6.15
CA LEU A 84 12.76 5.09 4.96
C LEU A 84 12.63 5.99 3.73
N LYS A 85 13.66 6.00 2.87
CA LYS A 85 13.64 6.78 1.62
C LYS A 85 12.48 6.40 0.70
N ILE A 86 12.08 5.14 0.72
CA ILE A 86 10.94 4.60 -0.05
C ILE A 86 9.58 5.05 0.48
N ALA A 87 9.51 5.60 1.70
CA ALA A 87 8.28 6.14 2.30
C ALA A 87 8.11 7.64 2.03
N ALA A 88 9.13 8.32 1.50
CA ALA A 88 9.08 9.77 1.30
C ALA A 88 7.90 10.17 0.39
N GLY A 89 7.20 11.23 0.80
CA GLY A 89 6.01 11.71 0.11
C GLY A 89 4.70 11.01 0.49
N THR A 90 4.75 9.92 1.27
CA THR A 90 3.55 9.28 1.83
C THR A 90 2.88 10.23 2.81
N PRO A 91 1.61 10.62 2.60
CA PRO A 91 0.90 11.48 3.54
C PRO A 91 0.41 10.67 4.75
N THR A 92 0.40 11.29 5.94
CA THR A 92 0.03 10.64 7.21
C THR A 92 -1.32 9.93 7.14
N ARG A 93 -2.32 10.50 6.47
CA ARG A 93 -3.63 9.85 6.28
C ARG A 93 -3.56 8.48 5.62
N MET A 94 -2.62 8.27 4.69
CA MET A 94 -2.45 6.96 4.05
C MET A 94 -1.77 5.97 4.99
N MET A 95 -0.86 6.45 5.85
CA MET A 95 -0.30 5.62 6.91
C MET A 95 -1.36 5.18 7.91
N VAL A 96 -2.23 6.11 8.31
CA VAL A 96 -3.36 5.84 9.22
C VAL A 96 -4.32 4.82 8.61
N LEU A 97 -4.68 4.94 7.32
CA LEU A 97 -5.53 3.93 6.67
C LEU A 97 -4.87 2.55 6.60
N ALA A 98 -3.57 2.47 6.29
CA ALA A 98 -2.88 1.19 6.29
C ALA A 98 -2.87 0.52 7.68
N VAL A 99 -2.49 1.28 8.71
CA VAL A 99 -2.52 0.79 10.10
C VAL A 99 -3.94 0.41 10.53
N LEU A 100 -4.93 1.25 10.21
CA LEU A 100 -6.34 1.01 10.54
C LEU A 100 -6.83 -0.31 9.92
N TRP A 101 -6.47 -0.60 8.66
CA TRP A 101 -6.81 -1.89 8.07
C TRP A 101 -6.21 -3.06 8.83
N GLY A 102 -4.91 -2.98 9.17
CA GLY A 102 -4.22 -4.02 9.93
C GLY A 102 -4.92 -4.35 11.24
N PHE A 103 -5.19 -3.31 12.02
CA PHE A 103 -5.86 -3.42 13.33
C PHE A 103 -7.31 -3.90 13.22
N THR A 104 -8.06 -3.47 12.19
CA THR A 104 -9.50 -3.76 12.08
C THR A 104 -9.80 -4.82 11.03
N GLY A 105 -9.83 -4.46 9.75
CA GLY A 105 -10.27 -5.35 8.66
C GLY A 105 -9.47 -6.64 8.59
N ALA A 106 -8.14 -6.58 8.68
CA ALA A 106 -7.30 -7.78 8.67
C ALA A 106 -7.56 -8.67 9.89
N MET A 107 -7.55 -8.09 11.09
CA MET A 107 -7.76 -8.84 12.33
C MET A 107 -9.17 -9.40 12.45
N GLY A 108 -10.21 -8.60 12.22
CA GLY A 108 -11.61 -9.02 12.36
C GLY A 108 -11.99 -10.17 11.43
N VAL A 109 -11.56 -10.11 10.17
CA VAL A 109 -11.75 -11.22 9.22
C VAL A 109 -10.94 -12.43 9.65
N THR A 110 -9.67 -12.25 10.05
CA THR A 110 -8.83 -13.35 10.53
C THR A 110 -9.48 -14.11 11.67
N LEU A 111 -9.93 -13.41 12.71
CA LEU A 111 -10.52 -14.03 13.90
C LEU A 111 -11.83 -14.76 13.59
N THR A 112 -12.57 -14.32 12.56
CA THR A 112 -13.78 -15.00 12.10
C THR A 112 -13.47 -16.37 11.48
N PHE A 113 -12.37 -16.48 10.72
CA PHE A 113 -12.01 -17.70 9.99
C PHE A 113 -10.97 -18.57 10.69
N GLY A 114 -10.21 -18.02 11.63
CA GLY A 114 -9.07 -18.72 12.21
C GLY A 114 -9.46 -19.95 13.01
N TRP A 115 -10.54 -19.90 13.80
CA TRP A 115 -11.00 -21.04 14.58
C TRP A 115 -11.52 -22.20 13.71
N PRO A 116 -12.43 -22.00 12.73
CA PRO A 116 -12.84 -23.06 11.82
C PRO A 116 -11.66 -23.72 11.07
N ILE A 117 -10.69 -22.93 10.63
CA ILE A 117 -9.52 -23.44 9.89
C ILE A 117 -8.59 -24.22 10.81
N SER A 118 -8.35 -23.73 12.03
CA SER A 118 -7.58 -24.46 13.06
C SER A 118 -8.23 -25.80 13.39
N SER A 119 -9.56 -25.81 13.59
CA SER A 119 -10.33 -27.01 13.87
C SER A 119 -10.25 -28.02 12.73
N PHE A 120 -10.25 -27.55 11.48
CA PHE A 120 -10.05 -28.40 10.32
C PHE A 120 -8.65 -29.05 10.33
N ALA A 121 -7.59 -28.26 10.52
CA ALA A 121 -6.22 -28.78 10.58
C ALA A 121 -6.04 -29.81 11.71
N GLU A 122 -6.62 -29.55 12.88
CA GLU A 122 -6.61 -30.45 14.04
C GLU A 122 -7.28 -31.80 13.71
N LYS A 123 -8.48 -31.77 13.09
CA LYS A 123 -9.21 -32.98 12.68
C LYS A 123 -8.50 -33.80 11.60
N MET A 124 -7.64 -33.16 10.81
CA MET A 124 -6.80 -33.82 9.80
C MET A 124 -5.51 -34.42 10.41
N GLY A 125 -5.28 -34.26 11.71
CA GLY A 125 -4.08 -34.72 12.40
C GLY A 125 -2.85 -33.86 12.10
N TRP A 126 -3.03 -32.63 11.60
CA TRP A 126 -1.92 -31.73 11.23
C TRP A 126 -1.46 -30.88 12.42
N HIS A 127 -1.28 -31.48 13.59
CA HIS A 127 -1.05 -30.80 14.86
C HIS A 127 0.11 -29.78 14.80
N THR A 128 1.21 -30.11 14.11
CA THR A 128 2.36 -29.21 13.90
C THR A 128 2.00 -27.90 13.18
N PHE A 129 0.93 -27.91 12.39
CA PHE A 129 0.55 -26.83 11.47
C PHE A 129 -0.74 -26.13 11.86
N VAL A 130 -1.36 -26.46 13.00
CA VAL A 130 -2.66 -25.90 13.41
C VAL A 130 -2.61 -24.38 13.48
N ALA A 131 -1.61 -23.82 14.17
CA ALA A 131 -1.42 -22.37 14.24
C ALA A 131 -1.04 -21.76 12.88
N SER A 132 -0.32 -22.49 12.04
CA SER A 132 0.06 -22.06 10.68
C SER A 132 -1.15 -21.96 9.74
N PHE A 133 -2.09 -22.90 9.82
CA PHE A 133 -3.34 -22.86 9.07
C PHE A 133 -4.33 -21.86 9.68
N GLY A 134 -4.49 -21.88 11.00
CA GLY A 134 -5.43 -21.05 11.74
C GLY A 134 -5.15 -19.55 11.65
N GLY A 135 -3.91 -19.15 11.91
CA GLY A 135 -3.48 -17.76 11.79
C GLY A 135 -2.97 -17.44 10.38
N GLY A 136 -1.89 -18.11 9.97
CA GLY A 136 -1.13 -17.73 8.78
C GLY A 136 -1.93 -17.64 7.48
N TYR A 137 -2.87 -18.57 7.24
CA TYR A 137 -3.65 -18.59 6.00
C TYR A 137 -4.64 -17.42 5.87
N PRO A 138 -5.63 -17.25 6.77
CA PRO A 138 -6.59 -16.14 6.64
C PRO A 138 -5.93 -14.76 6.83
N GLU A 139 -4.88 -14.69 7.65
CA GLU A 139 -4.18 -13.43 7.92
C GLU A 139 -3.52 -12.83 6.70
N GLU A 140 -2.66 -13.60 6.01
CA GLU A 140 -1.88 -13.07 4.91
C GLU A 140 -2.76 -12.68 3.72
N ILE A 141 -3.85 -13.42 3.49
CA ILE A 141 -4.85 -13.09 2.46
C ILE A 141 -5.52 -11.74 2.78
N THR A 142 -5.92 -11.53 4.03
CA THR A 142 -6.65 -10.31 4.40
C THR A 142 -5.73 -9.10 4.49
N LYS A 143 -4.48 -9.27 4.95
CA LYS A 143 -3.46 -8.22 4.89
C LYS A 143 -3.15 -7.85 3.44
N ALA A 144 -3.00 -8.83 2.54
CA ALA A 144 -2.79 -8.60 1.11
C ALA A 144 -3.92 -7.78 0.47
N LEU A 145 -5.19 -8.12 0.77
CA LEU A 145 -6.35 -7.35 0.33
C LEU A 145 -6.27 -5.89 0.80
N GLY A 146 -5.95 -5.68 2.08
CA GLY A 146 -5.77 -4.35 2.66
C GLY A 146 -4.75 -3.52 1.95
N ILE A 147 -3.56 -4.08 1.74
CA ILE A 147 -2.46 -3.43 1.02
C ILE A 147 -2.95 -2.97 -0.35
N TRP A 148 -3.63 -3.84 -1.09
CA TRP A 148 -4.14 -3.50 -2.40
C TRP A 148 -5.23 -2.41 -2.37
N LEU A 149 -6.15 -2.46 -1.40
CA LEU A 149 -7.20 -1.45 -1.22
C LEU A 149 -6.59 -0.08 -0.92
N VAL A 150 -5.66 0.00 0.05
CA VAL A 150 -5.06 1.28 0.45
C VAL A 150 -4.18 1.86 -0.66
N LEU A 151 -3.45 1.01 -1.42
CA LEU A 151 -2.72 1.43 -2.63
C LEU A 151 -3.67 1.98 -3.70
N SER A 152 -4.85 1.37 -3.87
CA SER A 152 -5.86 1.81 -4.84
C SER A 152 -6.50 3.15 -4.45
N ILE A 153 -6.84 3.33 -3.17
CA ILE A 153 -7.39 4.57 -2.59
C ILE A 153 -6.35 5.71 -2.69
N GLY A 154 -5.09 5.38 -2.40
CA GLY A 154 -3.97 6.30 -2.28
C GLY A 154 -3.12 6.50 -3.52
N ARG A 155 -3.53 5.98 -4.69
CA ARG A 155 -2.74 5.93 -5.94
C ARG A 155 -2.20 7.27 -6.46
N THR A 156 -2.73 8.40 -5.97
CA THR A 156 -2.13 9.74 -6.17
C THR A 156 -0.72 9.84 -5.58
N TRP A 157 -0.52 9.32 -4.37
CA TRP A 157 0.76 9.35 -3.64
C TRP A 157 1.51 8.04 -3.76
N TRP A 158 0.78 6.93 -3.74
CA TRP A 158 1.34 5.60 -3.84
C TRP A 158 1.34 5.11 -5.28
N ASN A 159 2.32 5.59 -6.04
CA ASN A 159 2.42 5.41 -7.49
C ASN A 159 3.72 4.73 -7.94
N ARG A 160 4.40 4.02 -7.04
CA ARG A 160 5.69 3.36 -7.29
C ARG A 160 5.68 1.98 -6.64
N PRO A 161 6.41 1.00 -7.20
CA PRO A 161 6.38 -0.35 -6.65
C PRO A 161 6.79 -0.45 -5.19
N TRP A 162 7.78 0.34 -4.76
CA TRP A 162 8.25 0.35 -3.37
C TRP A 162 7.25 0.92 -2.36
N HIS A 163 6.23 1.69 -2.80
CA HIS A 163 5.15 2.11 -1.90
C HIS A 163 4.31 0.92 -1.42
N GLY A 164 4.30 -0.18 -2.18
CA GLY A 164 3.69 -1.44 -1.73
C GLY A 164 4.39 -2.02 -0.50
N ILE A 165 5.72 -1.89 -0.39
CA ILE A 165 6.48 -2.30 0.81
C ILE A 165 6.03 -1.48 2.01
N VAL A 166 5.92 -0.16 1.84
CA VAL A 166 5.52 0.78 2.89
C VAL A 166 4.09 0.51 3.36
N ALA A 167 3.15 0.37 2.42
CA ALA A 167 1.78 0.00 2.74
C ALA A 167 1.70 -1.36 3.45
N GLY A 168 2.47 -2.35 2.98
CA GLY A 168 2.62 -3.66 3.60
C GLY A 168 3.09 -3.60 5.04
N MET A 169 4.21 -2.94 5.30
CA MET A 169 4.74 -2.77 6.65
C MET A 169 3.75 -2.08 7.59
N LEU A 170 3.01 -1.07 7.10
CA LEU A 170 2.03 -0.34 7.92
C LEU A 170 0.76 -1.16 8.20
N VAL A 171 0.28 -1.94 7.22
CA VAL A 171 -0.80 -2.92 7.45
C VAL A 171 -0.37 -3.98 8.45
N GLY A 172 0.84 -4.53 8.27
CA GLY A 172 1.42 -5.48 9.22
C GLY A 172 1.56 -4.90 10.62
N LEU A 173 1.97 -3.64 10.75
CA LEU A 173 2.12 -2.93 12.03
C LEU A 173 0.79 -2.79 12.78
N GLY A 174 -0.28 -2.42 12.08
CA GLY A 174 -1.60 -2.32 12.72
C GLY A 174 -2.10 -3.68 13.23
N PHE A 175 -1.81 -4.74 12.49
CA PHE A 175 -2.15 -6.11 12.89
C PHE A 175 -1.32 -6.56 14.10
N ASP A 176 0.01 -6.39 14.03
CA ASP A 176 0.98 -6.75 15.08
C ASP A 176 0.65 -6.09 16.42
N ALA A 177 0.46 -4.78 16.41
CA ALA A 177 0.23 -4.00 17.63
C ALA A 177 -1.08 -4.41 18.33
N TYR A 178 -2.12 -4.74 17.57
CA TYR A 178 -3.36 -5.22 18.18
C TYR A 178 -3.26 -6.66 18.66
N GLU A 179 -2.59 -7.53 17.89
CA GLU A 179 -2.38 -8.92 18.29
C GLU A 179 -1.61 -8.98 19.62
N ASN A 180 -0.58 -8.14 19.78
CA ASN A 180 0.20 -8.02 21.02
C ASN A 180 -0.69 -7.67 22.23
N VAL A 181 -1.66 -6.77 22.07
CA VAL A 181 -2.64 -6.46 23.12
C VAL A 181 -3.55 -7.64 23.39
N LEU A 182 -4.07 -8.30 22.35
CA LEU A 182 -4.98 -9.42 22.51
C LEU A 182 -4.30 -10.57 23.29
N TYR A 183 -3.05 -10.90 22.96
CA TYR A 183 -2.27 -11.88 23.72
C TYR A 183 -1.99 -11.40 25.15
N GLY A 184 -1.60 -10.13 25.32
CA GLY A 184 -1.35 -9.56 26.64
C GLY A 184 -2.57 -9.64 27.55
N LEU A 185 -3.77 -9.33 27.05
CA LEU A 185 -5.02 -9.44 27.80
C LEU A 185 -5.35 -10.90 28.16
N ASN A 186 -5.32 -11.80 27.19
CA ASN A 186 -5.71 -13.19 27.41
C ASN A 186 -4.71 -13.96 28.29
N LEU A 187 -3.41 -13.80 28.05
CA LEU A 187 -2.37 -14.49 28.81
C LEU A 187 -2.09 -13.79 30.15
N GLY A 188 -2.27 -12.47 30.23
CA GLY A 188 -2.19 -11.72 31.48
C GLY A 188 -3.19 -12.23 32.51
N LEU A 189 -4.45 -12.41 32.13
CA LEU A 189 -5.50 -13.00 32.98
C LEU A 189 -5.17 -14.40 33.52
N MET A 190 -4.30 -15.15 32.85
CA MET A 190 -3.87 -16.48 33.26
C MET A 190 -2.59 -16.45 34.09
N HIS A 191 -2.03 -15.26 34.36
CA HIS A 191 -0.80 -15.10 35.11
C HIS A 191 -1.05 -15.36 36.60
N PRO A 192 -0.21 -16.16 37.28
CA PRO A 192 -0.51 -16.64 38.64
C PRO A 192 -0.49 -15.57 39.72
N THR A 193 0.05 -14.38 39.45
CA THR A 193 0.25 -13.33 40.47
C THR A 193 -0.40 -11.99 40.18
N SER A 194 -0.51 -11.59 38.91
CA SER A 194 -1.06 -10.28 38.50
C SER A 194 -1.26 -10.24 37.01
N ASP A 195 -2.41 -9.73 36.60
CA ASP A 195 -2.75 -9.57 35.19
C ASP A 195 -1.83 -8.55 34.51
N MET A 196 -1.49 -7.47 35.22
CA MET A 196 -0.59 -6.44 34.74
C MET A 196 0.81 -6.98 34.47
N SER A 197 1.37 -7.76 35.41
CA SER A 197 2.71 -8.33 35.19
C SER A 197 2.71 -9.31 34.04
N GLY A 198 1.72 -10.21 33.97
CA GLY A 198 1.61 -11.18 32.88
C GLY A 198 1.41 -10.52 31.52
N MET A 199 0.57 -9.48 31.45
CA MET A 199 0.37 -8.70 30.24
C MET A 199 1.68 -8.04 29.78
N LEU A 200 2.42 -7.40 30.68
CA LEU A 200 3.68 -6.72 30.36
C LEU A 200 4.75 -7.73 29.91
N GLU A 201 4.85 -8.88 30.58
CA GLU A 201 5.76 -9.96 30.21
C GLU A 201 5.45 -10.49 28.80
N VAL A 202 4.18 -10.78 28.52
CA VAL A 202 3.73 -11.25 27.20
C VAL A 202 4.02 -10.20 26.13
N PHE A 203 3.69 -8.93 26.40
CA PHE A 203 3.95 -7.84 25.47
C PHE A 203 5.46 -7.70 25.16
N LEU A 204 6.31 -7.75 26.19
CA LEU A 204 7.76 -7.66 26.05
C LEU A 204 8.35 -8.87 25.30
N VAL A 205 7.95 -10.09 25.65
CA VAL A 205 8.42 -11.31 24.97
C VAL A 205 8.05 -11.27 23.49
N ARG A 206 6.81 -10.88 23.17
CA ARG A 206 6.37 -10.75 21.77
C ARG A 206 7.14 -9.66 21.02
N ASN A 207 7.43 -8.53 21.65
CA ASN A 207 8.20 -7.45 21.05
C ASN A 207 9.72 -7.68 21.00
N ILE A 208 10.27 -8.65 21.73
CA ILE A 208 11.71 -9.00 21.67
C ILE A 208 11.93 -10.20 20.75
N PHE A 209 11.14 -11.26 20.91
CA PHE A 209 11.33 -12.55 20.23
C PHE A 209 10.44 -12.73 18.99
N GLY A 210 9.38 -11.92 18.84
CA GLY A 210 8.47 -11.95 17.68
C GLY A 210 8.34 -10.61 16.95
N SER A 211 9.17 -9.62 17.30
CA SER A 211 8.97 -8.21 16.93
C SER A 211 8.80 -8.03 15.42
N GLY A 212 7.70 -7.41 15.00
CA GLY A 212 7.51 -6.95 13.64
C GLY A 212 7.40 -8.08 12.62
N MET A 213 7.11 -9.31 13.02
CA MET A 213 7.05 -10.43 12.07
C MET A 213 5.95 -10.19 11.02
N HIS A 214 4.79 -9.67 11.44
CA HIS A 214 3.74 -9.24 10.52
C HIS A 214 4.15 -8.04 9.66
N VAL A 215 4.90 -7.08 10.21
CA VAL A 215 5.48 -5.95 9.46
C VAL A 215 6.37 -6.47 8.33
N ILE A 216 7.18 -7.48 8.62
CA ILE A 216 8.14 -8.07 7.68
C ILE A 216 7.42 -8.80 6.55
N MET A 217 6.54 -9.74 6.89
CA MET A 217 5.80 -10.54 5.91
C MET A 217 4.90 -9.67 5.05
N SER A 218 4.13 -8.79 5.67
CA SER A 218 3.23 -7.89 4.94
C SER A 218 4.02 -6.93 4.05
N GLY A 219 5.21 -6.49 4.48
CA GLY A 219 6.14 -5.72 3.64
C GLY A 219 6.60 -6.47 2.38
N LEU A 220 6.90 -7.76 2.51
CA LEU A 220 7.26 -8.62 1.37
C LEU A 220 6.06 -8.85 0.43
N VAL A 221 4.89 -9.18 0.97
CA VAL A 221 3.65 -9.34 0.18
C VAL A 221 3.32 -8.02 -0.54
N GLY A 222 3.42 -6.91 0.19
CA GLY A 222 3.19 -5.58 -0.34
C GLY A 222 4.17 -5.21 -1.46
N TYR A 223 5.41 -5.71 -1.42
CA TYR A 223 6.33 -5.56 -2.56
C TYR A 223 5.76 -6.20 -3.84
N GLY A 224 5.24 -7.44 -3.76
CA GLY A 224 4.62 -8.12 -4.89
C GLY A 224 3.41 -7.38 -5.45
N ILE A 225 2.54 -6.90 -4.56
CA ILE A 225 1.35 -6.11 -4.95
C ILE A 225 1.78 -4.78 -5.59
N GLY A 226 2.73 -4.06 -4.99
CA GLY A 226 3.26 -2.81 -5.53
C GLY A 226 3.88 -2.99 -6.91
N GLN A 227 4.63 -4.08 -7.12
CA GLN A 227 5.16 -4.45 -8.43
C GLN A 227 4.01 -4.74 -9.42
N ALA A 228 3.01 -5.50 -9.00
CA ALA A 228 1.86 -5.84 -9.83
C ALA A 228 1.01 -4.63 -10.20
N MET A 229 0.95 -3.58 -9.37
CA MET A 229 0.18 -2.37 -9.65
C MET A 229 0.98 -1.33 -10.44
N PHE A 230 2.23 -1.05 -10.03
CA PHE A 230 2.95 0.16 -10.45
C PHE A 230 4.19 -0.12 -11.30
N ALA A 231 4.59 -1.37 -11.52
CA ALA A 231 5.74 -1.64 -12.37
C ALA A 231 5.44 -1.23 -13.83
N GLY A 232 6.30 -0.35 -14.34
CA GLY A 232 6.32 0.07 -15.74
C GLY A 232 7.04 -0.92 -16.65
N ARG A 233 7.33 -0.46 -17.86
CA ARG A 233 8.10 -1.22 -18.87
C ARG A 233 9.50 -1.52 -18.34
N LYS A 234 10.04 -2.71 -18.66
CA LYS A 234 11.44 -3.02 -18.39
C LYS A 234 12.30 -2.20 -19.35
N ILE A 235 13.34 -1.53 -18.87
CA ILE A 235 14.36 -0.96 -19.76
C ILE A 235 15.31 -2.10 -20.16
N GLU A 236 15.50 -2.29 -21.46
CA GLU A 236 16.38 -3.31 -22.02
C GLU A 236 17.85 -2.85 -22.00
N GLY A 237 18.79 -3.77 -22.22
CA GLY A 237 20.23 -3.48 -22.16
C GLY A 237 20.71 -2.43 -23.18
N ASN A 238 19.92 -2.17 -24.21
CA ASN A 238 20.11 -1.12 -25.22
C ASN A 238 19.52 0.24 -24.81
N GLY A 239 18.98 0.38 -23.59
CA GLY A 239 18.36 1.60 -23.09
C GLY A 239 16.92 1.85 -23.57
N GLN A 240 16.35 0.98 -24.40
CA GLN A 240 14.98 1.14 -24.91
C GLN A 240 13.94 0.55 -23.95
N PRO A 241 12.72 1.13 -23.88
CA PRO A 241 11.62 0.53 -23.12
C PRO A 241 11.12 -0.73 -23.83
N GLY A 242 11.27 -1.88 -23.19
CA GLY A 242 10.70 -3.14 -23.63
C GLY A 242 9.17 -3.16 -23.52
N PRO A 243 8.54 -4.33 -23.78
CA PRO A 243 7.08 -4.43 -23.77
C PRO A 243 6.46 -4.13 -22.39
N PRO A 244 5.18 -3.71 -22.35
CA PRO A 244 4.42 -3.58 -21.10
C PRO A 244 4.41 -4.88 -20.29
N ARG A 245 4.36 -4.77 -18.96
CA ARG A 245 4.22 -5.94 -18.09
C ARG A 245 2.86 -6.59 -18.30
N THR A 246 2.87 -7.87 -18.69
CA THR A 246 1.68 -8.68 -18.93
C THR A 246 0.93 -8.98 -17.63
N ALA A 247 -0.35 -9.35 -17.75
CA ALA A 247 -1.16 -9.80 -16.62
C ALA A 247 -0.52 -11.01 -15.91
N ALA A 248 0.00 -11.98 -16.68
CA ALA A 248 0.70 -13.14 -16.14
C ALA A 248 1.94 -12.76 -15.31
N TRP A 249 2.73 -11.78 -15.76
CA TRP A 249 3.87 -11.30 -14.97
C TRP A 249 3.42 -10.65 -13.66
N ARG A 250 2.35 -9.83 -13.71
CA ARG A 250 1.79 -9.15 -12.52
C ARG A 250 1.25 -10.16 -11.52
N LEU A 251 0.46 -11.13 -11.98
CA LEU A 251 -0.01 -12.24 -11.17
C LEU A 251 1.16 -13.04 -10.58
N GLY A 252 2.19 -13.31 -11.38
CA GLY A 252 3.40 -13.97 -10.91
C GLY A 252 4.13 -13.21 -9.80
N GLN A 253 4.10 -11.87 -9.78
CA GLN A 253 4.64 -11.09 -8.65
C GLN A 253 3.80 -11.27 -7.38
N VAL A 254 2.47 -11.18 -7.50
CA VAL A 254 1.57 -11.38 -6.36
C VAL A 254 1.73 -12.79 -5.80
N LEU A 255 1.74 -13.82 -6.64
CA LEU A 255 1.88 -15.20 -6.20
C LEU A 255 3.26 -15.47 -5.59
N LYS A 256 4.35 -15.00 -6.22
CA LYS A 256 5.71 -15.22 -5.70
C LYS A 256 5.90 -14.60 -4.32
N TRP A 257 5.56 -13.32 -4.17
CA TRP A 257 5.80 -12.60 -2.92
C TRP A 257 4.72 -12.86 -1.88
N GLY A 258 3.48 -13.14 -2.32
CA GLY A 258 2.41 -13.67 -1.49
C GLY A 258 2.81 -15.01 -0.87
N PHE A 259 3.31 -15.95 -1.69
CA PHE A 259 3.83 -17.22 -1.19
C PHE A 259 5.03 -17.03 -0.27
N ALA A 260 5.96 -16.11 -0.56
CA ALA A 260 7.09 -15.85 0.32
C ALA A 260 6.66 -15.32 1.70
N GLY A 261 5.69 -14.41 1.75
CA GLY A 261 5.09 -13.92 3.00
C GLY A 261 4.35 -15.03 3.75
N PHE A 262 3.46 -15.74 3.05
CA PHE A 262 2.71 -16.87 3.60
C PHE A 262 3.62 -17.98 4.11
N ALA A 263 4.60 -18.44 3.34
CA ALA A 263 5.52 -19.50 3.75
C ALA A 263 6.38 -19.09 4.95
N SER A 264 6.80 -17.83 5.01
CA SER A 264 7.51 -17.29 6.19
C SER A 264 6.60 -17.35 7.41
N HIS A 265 5.33 -16.94 7.27
CA HIS A 265 4.38 -16.91 8.37
C HIS A 265 4.01 -18.31 8.84
N PHE A 266 3.72 -19.17 7.87
CA PHE A 266 3.42 -20.58 8.09
C PHE A 266 4.57 -21.24 8.85
N ALA A 267 5.83 -21.03 8.42
CA ALA A 267 7.01 -21.55 9.08
C ALA A 267 7.18 -20.99 10.50
N PHE A 268 6.97 -19.68 10.71
CA PHE A 268 7.07 -19.06 12.03
C PHE A 268 6.06 -19.64 13.03
N ASN A 269 4.86 -19.98 12.56
CA ASN A 269 3.80 -20.55 13.39
C ASN A 269 3.87 -22.08 13.53
N MET A 270 4.89 -22.74 12.97
CA MET A 270 5.02 -24.19 13.11
C MET A 270 5.29 -24.56 14.57
N GLN A 271 4.41 -25.40 15.11
CA GLN A 271 4.56 -25.96 16.46
C GLN A 271 5.34 -27.27 16.35
N LEU A 272 6.67 -27.17 16.23
CA LEU A 272 7.54 -28.33 16.12
C LEU A 272 7.36 -29.23 17.35
N GLN A 273 6.91 -30.46 17.13
CA GLN A 273 6.69 -31.45 18.17
C GLN A 273 7.89 -32.41 18.24
N ASN A 274 8.19 -32.92 19.45
CA ASN A 274 9.25 -33.90 19.69
C ASN A 274 10.65 -33.45 19.23
N VAL A 275 10.90 -32.14 19.21
CA VAL A 275 12.22 -31.56 18.96
C VAL A 275 12.87 -31.16 20.29
N ASP A 276 14.20 -31.11 20.29
CA ASP A 276 14.95 -30.56 21.40
C ASP A 276 14.57 -29.08 21.67
N MET A 277 14.61 -28.67 22.94
CA MET A 277 14.25 -27.31 23.37
C MET A 277 15.01 -26.23 22.61
N PHE A 278 16.31 -26.45 22.34
CA PHE A 278 17.12 -25.49 21.59
C PHE A 278 16.61 -25.36 20.15
N VAL A 279 16.22 -26.47 19.51
CA VAL A 279 15.65 -26.46 18.15
C VAL A 279 14.32 -25.71 18.13
N GLY A 280 13.45 -25.97 19.12
CA GLY A 280 12.16 -25.29 19.25
C GLY A 280 12.29 -23.77 19.41
N LEU A 281 13.29 -23.31 20.17
CA LEU A 281 13.57 -21.88 20.36
C LEU A 281 14.31 -21.25 19.17
N ALA A 282 15.24 -21.97 18.56
CA ALA A 282 16.04 -21.45 17.45
C ALA A 282 15.23 -21.30 16.16
N TRP A 283 14.25 -22.17 15.92
CA TRP A 283 13.44 -22.17 14.70
C TRP A 283 12.75 -20.82 14.40
N PRO A 284 11.90 -20.26 15.28
CA PRO A 284 11.24 -18.98 15.00
C PRO A 284 12.23 -17.84 14.82
N VAL A 285 13.36 -17.85 15.55
CA VAL A 285 14.43 -16.84 15.40
C VAL A 285 15.10 -16.93 14.03
N VAL A 286 15.38 -18.13 13.54
CA VAL A 286 15.96 -18.35 12.20
C VAL A 286 14.98 -17.89 11.12
N VAL A 287 13.70 -18.28 11.22
CA VAL A 287 12.67 -17.85 10.26
C VAL A 287 12.57 -16.32 10.26
N TRP A 288 12.49 -15.69 11.43
CA TRP A 288 12.46 -14.24 11.57
C TRP A 288 13.69 -13.57 10.94
N ALA A 289 14.90 -14.06 11.23
CA ALA A 289 16.13 -13.48 10.70
C ALA A 289 16.20 -13.58 9.16
N VAL A 290 15.79 -14.72 8.59
CA VAL A 290 15.73 -14.92 7.14
C VAL A 290 14.71 -13.99 6.50
N SER A 291 13.51 -13.88 7.06
CA SER A 291 12.45 -13.01 6.54
C SER A 291 12.85 -11.54 6.63
N LEU A 292 13.43 -11.11 7.76
CA LEU A 292 13.95 -9.75 7.94
C LEU A 292 15.05 -9.44 6.93
N GLY A 293 16.02 -10.35 6.77
CA GLY A 293 17.07 -10.23 5.77
C GLY A 293 16.50 -10.06 4.36
N GLY A 294 15.50 -10.87 4.01
CA GLY A 294 14.78 -10.75 2.74
C GLY A 294 14.15 -9.37 2.53
N LEU A 295 13.42 -8.86 3.53
CA LEU A 295 12.80 -7.53 3.46
C LEU A 295 13.86 -6.43 3.32
N VAL A 296 14.91 -6.46 4.15
CA VAL A 296 15.99 -5.48 4.13
C VAL A 296 16.68 -5.46 2.76
N ILE A 297 16.96 -6.63 2.18
CA ILE A 297 17.52 -6.73 0.82
C ILE A 297 16.60 -6.05 -0.20
N VAL A 298 15.29 -6.32 -0.14
CA VAL A 298 14.31 -5.69 -1.04
C VAL A 298 14.28 -4.17 -0.84
N ILE A 299 14.24 -3.67 0.40
CA ILE A 299 14.25 -2.24 0.71
C ILE A 299 15.53 -1.57 0.19
N VAL A 300 16.70 -2.18 0.44
CA VAL A 300 17.99 -1.67 -0.03
C VAL A 300 18.03 -1.63 -1.54
N TRP A 301 17.58 -2.69 -2.22
CA TRP A 301 17.53 -2.75 -3.66
C TRP A 301 16.59 -1.70 -4.25
N GLN A 302 15.36 -1.57 -3.74
CA GLN A 302 14.42 -0.55 -4.18
C GLN A 302 14.92 0.87 -3.89
N THR A 303 15.61 1.06 -2.77
CA THR A 303 16.27 2.34 -2.47
C THR A 303 17.36 2.65 -3.50
N ARG A 304 18.12 1.66 -3.99
CA ARG A 304 19.10 1.86 -5.07
C ARG A 304 18.42 2.25 -6.38
N VAL A 305 17.31 1.61 -6.72
CA VAL A 305 16.49 1.95 -7.90
C VAL A 305 15.93 3.38 -7.81
N LEU A 306 15.56 3.82 -6.60
CA LEU A 306 15.03 5.15 -6.33
C LEU A 306 16.09 6.28 -6.39
N ARG A 307 17.37 5.98 -6.14
CA ARG A 307 18.46 7.00 -6.02
C ARG A 307 18.56 7.97 -7.20
N PRO A 308 18.50 7.55 -8.47
CA PRO A 308 18.58 8.48 -9.59
C PRO A 308 17.44 9.50 -9.58
N ALA A 309 16.21 9.06 -9.28
CA ALA A 309 15.05 9.95 -9.20
C ALA A 309 15.15 10.93 -8.02
N LEU A 310 15.68 10.50 -6.88
CA LEU A 310 15.99 11.38 -5.76
C LEU A 310 17.02 12.46 -6.14
N ARG A 311 18.12 12.06 -6.79
CA ARG A 311 19.18 12.99 -7.22
C ARG A 311 18.69 14.01 -8.25
N ALA A 312 17.78 13.58 -9.13
CA ALA A 312 17.16 14.46 -10.13
C ALA A 312 16.04 15.35 -9.57
N GLY A 313 15.71 15.27 -8.27
CA GLY A 313 14.58 15.99 -7.67
C GLY A 313 13.21 15.53 -8.19
N ALA A 314 13.15 14.36 -8.83
CA ALA A 314 11.94 13.83 -9.46
C ALA A 314 11.05 13.03 -8.48
N TYR A 315 11.57 12.72 -7.28
CA TYR A 315 10.85 12.00 -6.23
C TYR A 315 10.94 12.76 -4.89
N PRO A 316 9.89 12.79 -4.05
CA PRO A 316 8.60 12.12 -4.21
C PRO A 316 7.77 12.61 -5.40
N SER A 317 7.04 11.70 -6.05
CA SER A 317 6.21 11.99 -7.21
C SER A 317 4.72 11.80 -6.91
N LEU A 318 3.88 12.60 -7.56
CA LEU A 318 2.42 12.51 -7.52
C LEU A 318 1.88 12.08 -8.88
N THR A 319 0.83 11.28 -8.89
CA THR A 319 0.11 10.92 -10.11
C THR A 319 -1.15 11.77 -10.23
N LEU A 320 -1.21 12.60 -11.26
CA LEU A 320 -2.33 13.48 -11.58
C LEU A 320 -3.14 12.90 -12.73
N TYR A 321 -4.46 13.02 -12.61
CA TYR A 321 -5.42 12.57 -13.62
C TYR A 321 -6.10 13.79 -14.22
N ARG A 322 -5.74 14.14 -15.44
CA ARG A 322 -6.28 15.30 -16.16
C ARG A 322 -7.33 14.85 -17.17
N LYS A 323 -8.54 15.37 -17.08
CA LYS A 323 -9.56 15.12 -18.10
C LYS A 323 -9.16 15.81 -19.42
N VAL A 324 -9.03 15.05 -20.50
CA VAL A 324 -8.82 15.58 -21.85
C VAL A 324 -10.20 15.81 -22.46
N GLY A 325 -10.51 17.05 -22.81
CA GLY A 325 -11.74 17.36 -23.56
C GLY A 325 -11.69 16.72 -24.94
N VAL A 326 -12.77 16.06 -25.35
CA VAL A 326 -12.99 15.73 -26.77
C VAL A 326 -13.12 17.07 -27.49
N ALA A 327 -12.32 17.32 -28.54
CA ALA A 327 -12.53 18.50 -29.38
C ALA A 327 -13.99 18.50 -29.87
N PRO A 328 -14.71 19.64 -29.84
CA PRO A 328 -16.08 19.66 -30.36
C PRO A 328 -16.08 19.12 -31.80
N PRO A 329 -17.10 18.35 -32.21
CA PRO A 329 -17.18 17.87 -33.59
C PRO A 329 -17.07 19.07 -34.50
N VAL A 330 -16.12 19.03 -35.44
CA VAL A 330 -16.05 20.01 -36.52
C VAL A 330 -17.43 19.99 -37.18
N PRO A 331 -18.15 21.12 -37.26
CA PRO A 331 -19.44 21.14 -37.96
C PRO A 331 -19.24 20.59 -39.36
N PRO A 332 -20.19 19.81 -39.92
CA PRO A 332 -20.10 19.40 -41.31
C PRO A 332 -19.90 20.66 -42.16
N ALA A 333 -18.88 20.65 -43.01
CA ALA A 333 -18.64 21.73 -43.95
C ALA A 333 -19.91 21.88 -44.79
N TRP A 334 -20.65 22.97 -44.56
CA TRP A 334 -21.72 23.37 -45.46
C TRP A 334 -21.06 23.64 -46.81
N PRO A 335 -21.53 23.02 -47.91
CA PRO A 335 -21.04 23.39 -49.23
C PRO A 335 -21.42 24.86 -49.45
N VAL A 336 -20.41 25.72 -49.58
CA VAL A 336 -20.59 27.11 -50.00
C VAL A 336 -21.06 27.07 -51.46
N PRO A 337 -22.30 27.49 -51.79
CA PRO A 337 -22.73 27.55 -53.17
C PRO A 337 -22.19 28.85 -53.78
N GLY A 338 -21.39 28.72 -54.84
CA GLY A 338 -21.13 29.81 -55.79
C GLY A 338 -19.80 30.53 -55.60
N GLU A 339 -18.75 30.01 -56.23
CA GLU A 339 -17.73 30.88 -56.83
C GLU A 339 -17.71 30.61 -58.34
N VAL A 340 -18.48 31.42 -59.06
CA VAL A 340 -18.28 31.64 -60.49
C VAL A 340 -17.64 33.01 -60.64
N GLY A 341 -16.37 33.03 -61.03
CA GLY A 341 -15.84 33.98 -62.00
C GLY A 341 -15.44 35.41 -61.56
N VAL A 342 -14.12 35.65 -61.70
CA VAL A 342 -13.48 36.77 -62.43
C VAL A 342 -13.02 38.06 -61.69
N ALA A 343 -11.73 38.34 -61.91
CA ALA A 343 -10.98 39.62 -62.00
C ALA A 343 -10.41 40.32 -60.74
N SER A 344 -9.09 40.54 -60.81
CA SER A 344 -8.25 41.43 -59.99
C SER A 344 -8.33 42.91 -60.49
N PRO A 345 -7.50 43.86 -59.98
CA PRO A 345 -7.26 44.32 -58.61
C PRO A 345 -7.37 45.86 -58.48
N GLN A 346 -7.74 46.44 -57.32
CA GLN A 346 -7.44 47.87 -57.05
C GLN A 346 -7.08 48.20 -55.60
N LYS A 347 -6.22 49.22 -55.54
CA LYS A 347 -5.43 49.79 -54.45
C LYS A 347 -6.26 50.42 -53.32
N GLY A 348 -5.65 50.38 -52.12
CA GLY A 348 -5.55 51.56 -51.25
C GLY A 348 -6.59 51.67 -50.14
N LEU A 349 -6.16 51.37 -48.91
CA LEU A 349 -6.42 52.11 -47.67
C LEU A 349 -5.78 51.34 -46.51
N ALA A 350 -4.88 51.99 -45.78
CA ALA A 350 -4.18 51.41 -44.65
C ALA A 350 -5.05 51.44 -43.38
N PRO A 351 -5.14 50.33 -42.61
CA PRO A 351 -5.61 50.39 -41.24
C PRO A 351 -4.45 50.41 -40.23
N LEU A 352 -4.70 51.12 -39.12
CA LEU A 352 -3.86 51.40 -37.95
C LEU A 352 -3.10 50.20 -37.38
N PRO A 353 -1.96 50.41 -36.69
CA PRO A 353 -1.16 49.31 -36.13
C PRO A 353 -1.91 48.64 -34.99
N GLN A 354 -2.46 47.46 -35.24
CA GLN A 354 -2.83 46.51 -34.20
C GLN A 354 -1.54 46.08 -33.49
N ARG A 355 -1.38 46.45 -32.22
CA ARG A 355 -0.43 45.78 -31.32
C ARG A 355 -0.80 44.30 -31.25
N GLN A 356 -0.11 43.49 -32.04
CA GLN A 356 -0.07 42.05 -31.84
C GLN A 356 0.56 41.79 -30.47
N TRP A 357 -0.24 41.32 -29.52
CA TRP A 357 0.27 40.67 -28.33
C TRP A 357 0.90 39.35 -28.79
N GLN A 358 2.20 39.36 -29.06
CA GLN A 358 2.96 38.13 -29.24
C GLN A 358 3.02 37.44 -27.87
N PRO A 359 2.49 36.22 -27.70
CA PRO A 359 2.82 35.45 -26.52
C PRO A 359 4.32 35.21 -26.57
N GLN A 360 5.06 35.84 -25.65
CA GLN A 360 6.44 35.49 -25.38
C GLN A 360 6.48 33.97 -25.23
N LYS A 361 7.27 33.32 -26.08
CA LYS A 361 7.56 31.89 -25.97
C LYS A 361 8.07 31.63 -24.56
N ALA A 362 7.22 31.05 -23.72
CA ALA A 362 7.67 30.40 -22.50
C ALA A 362 8.76 29.40 -22.90
N PRO A 363 9.90 29.34 -22.17
CA PRO A 363 10.95 28.41 -22.51
C PRO A 363 10.37 27.00 -22.48
N GLN A 364 10.36 26.33 -23.65
CA GLN A 364 10.09 24.92 -23.77
C GLN A 364 11.23 24.15 -23.10
N GLN A 365 11.28 24.17 -21.76
CA GLN A 365 11.96 23.12 -21.02
C GLN A 365 11.13 21.86 -21.22
N ARG A 366 11.65 20.95 -22.05
CA ARG A 366 11.11 19.60 -22.21
C ARG A 366 11.00 18.99 -20.81
N LEU A 367 9.78 18.78 -20.35
CA LEU A 367 9.49 17.95 -19.18
C LEU A 367 10.06 16.56 -19.47
N PRO A 368 10.97 16.01 -18.65
CA PRO A 368 11.28 14.60 -18.69
C PRO A 368 10.16 13.86 -17.95
N GLY A 369 8.99 13.77 -18.59
CA GLY A 369 7.84 13.02 -18.11
C GLY A 369 7.60 11.85 -19.05
N ALA A 370 7.90 10.63 -18.61
CA ALA A 370 7.55 9.43 -19.36
C ALA A 370 6.02 9.29 -19.40
N THR A 371 5.41 9.49 -20.57
CA THR A 371 4.02 9.12 -20.82
C THR A 371 3.90 7.60 -20.86
N HIS A 372 3.35 6.99 -19.81
CA HIS A 372 3.02 5.57 -19.84
C HIS A 372 1.52 5.38 -20.09
N HIS A 373 1.18 4.84 -21.26
CA HIS A 373 -0.14 4.29 -21.53
C HIS A 373 -0.26 2.91 -20.84
N VAL A 374 -1.13 2.81 -19.83
CA VAL A 374 -1.56 1.54 -19.25
C VAL A 374 -2.95 1.21 -19.83
N PRO A 375 -3.13 0.07 -20.52
CA PRO A 375 -4.46 -0.36 -20.97
C PRO A 375 -5.31 -0.77 -19.78
N MET A 376 -6.56 -0.31 -19.72
CA MET A 376 -7.56 -0.79 -18.75
C MET A 376 -8.21 -2.08 -19.27
N PRO A 377 -8.50 -3.09 -18.41
CA PRO A 377 -9.32 -4.25 -18.77
C PRO A 377 -10.75 -3.83 -19.15
N GLU A 378 -11.36 -4.53 -20.10
CA GLU A 378 -12.69 -4.22 -20.66
C GLU A 378 -13.85 -4.30 -19.66
N GLU A 379 -13.62 -4.87 -18.48
CA GLU A 379 -14.61 -5.17 -17.44
C GLU A 379 -15.07 -3.92 -16.67
N TRP A 380 -14.49 -2.76 -16.99
CA TRP A 380 -14.68 -1.47 -16.32
C TRP A 380 -15.33 -0.42 -17.26
N LYS A 381 -16.25 -0.85 -18.14
CA LYS A 381 -16.95 0.04 -19.07
C LYS A 381 -17.89 1.02 -18.37
#